data_AF-A0A2E5XBB7-F1
#
_entry.id   AF-A0A2E5XBB7-F1
#
_cell.length_a   1.000
_cell.length_b   1.000
_cell.length_c   1.000
_cell.angle_alpha   90.00
_cell.angle_beta   90.00
_cell.angle_gamma   90.00
#
_symmetry.space_group_name_H-M   'P 1'
#
loop_
_entity.id
_entity.type
_entity.pdbx_description
1 polymer ?
#
loop_
_entity_poly.entity_id
_entity_poly.type
_entity_poly.pdbx_seq_one_letter_code
_entity_poly.pdbx_strand_id
1 'polypeptide(L)'
;MVNASIKIQFNFLTTIVGFILFLLSCNSRLIIDCDENNYLKSPNENHQSNFKNKQREIITTFSEKELDILFEDTNLSCKYILSNFFFCNICFNNDYNSLISYSGKKIDVDKTEDPNKFTLKIINLISSMQMGKDEYLHFLNAQKNNFSDNEKELLYHIFKNQKKDSSIKTIKIDTH
;
A
#
# COMPACT_ATOMS: atom_id res chain seq x y z
N MET A 1 21.15 56.51 2.39
CA MET A 1 21.18 55.26 3.20
C MET A 1 19.81 54.67 3.54
N VAL A 2 18.67 55.25 3.08
CA VAL A 2 17.32 54.76 3.46
C VAL A 2 16.83 53.58 2.58
N ASN A 3 17.25 53.50 1.32
CA ASN A 3 16.76 52.48 0.36
C ASN A 3 17.31 51.05 0.56
N ALA A 4 18.44 50.88 1.25
CA ALA A 4 19.04 49.56 1.46
C ALA A 4 18.33 48.78 2.58
N SER A 5 17.97 49.45 3.68
CA SER A 5 17.28 48.82 4.82
C SER A 5 15.87 48.34 4.46
N ILE A 6 15.17 49.04 3.56
CA ILE A 6 13.81 48.66 3.13
C ILE A 6 13.84 47.39 2.26
N LYS A 7 14.83 47.25 1.35
CA LYS A 7 15.01 46.03 0.53
C LYS A 7 15.35 44.80 1.37
N ILE A 8 16.16 44.97 2.43
CA ILE A 8 16.53 43.88 3.34
C ILE A 8 15.30 43.42 4.16
N GLN A 9 14.48 44.36 4.65
CA GLN A 9 13.24 44.03 5.37
C GLN A 9 12.22 43.28 4.49
N PHE A 10 12.10 43.66 3.21
CA PHE A 10 11.16 43.03 2.29
C PHE A 10 11.58 41.58 1.94
N ASN A 11 12.88 41.35 1.70
CA ASN A 11 13.41 40.01 1.43
C ASN A 11 13.30 39.08 2.65
N PHE A 12 13.47 39.59 3.87
CA PHE A 12 13.36 38.81 5.10
C PHE A 12 11.91 38.38 5.39
N LEU A 13 10.93 39.24 5.09
CA LEU A 13 9.51 38.92 5.25
C LEU A 13 9.07 37.83 4.27
N THR A 14 9.57 37.85 3.02
CA THR A 14 9.25 36.82 2.02
C THR A 14 9.79 35.43 2.37
N THR A 15 10.98 35.32 2.98
CA THR A 15 11.53 34.03 3.42
C THR A 15 10.75 33.45 4.61
N ILE A 16 10.27 34.29 5.53
CA ILE A 16 9.48 33.85 6.68
C ILE A 16 8.11 33.33 6.22
N VAL A 17 7.44 34.03 5.29
CA VAL A 17 6.14 33.59 4.74
C VAL A 17 6.29 32.26 4.00
N GLY A 18 7.38 32.06 3.25
CA GLY A 18 7.70 30.77 2.63
C GLY A 18 7.89 29.63 3.64
N PHE A 19 8.56 29.90 4.77
CA PHE A 19 8.78 28.90 5.83
C PHE A 19 7.50 28.51 6.57
N ILE A 20 6.57 29.47 6.77
CA ILE A 20 5.26 29.22 7.38
C ILE A 20 4.36 28.36 6.47
N LEU A 21 4.43 28.55 5.15
CA LEU A 21 3.69 27.73 4.18
C LEU A 21 4.18 26.27 4.14
N PHE A 22 5.47 26.00 4.42
CA PHE A 22 5.99 24.64 4.57
C PHE A 22 5.48 23.91 5.81
N LEU A 23 5.12 24.65 6.87
CA LEU A 23 4.60 24.06 8.12
C LEU A 23 3.09 23.76 8.08
N LEU A 24 2.38 24.27 7.06
CA LEU A 24 0.96 24.00 6.82
C LEU A 24 0.74 22.77 5.92
N SER A 25 1.71 21.86 5.84
CA SER A 25 1.51 20.58 5.16
C SER A 25 0.36 19.83 5.84
N CYS A 26 -0.76 19.74 5.11
CA CYS A 26 -2.02 19.25 5.63
C CYS A 26 -1.88 17.75 5.96
N ASN A 27 -1.93 17.39 7.24
CA ASN A 27 -2.05 16.01 7.67
C ASN A 27 -3.48 15.54 7.38
N SER A 28 -3.78 15.19 6.12
CA SER A 28 -5.03 14.54 5.76
C SER A 28 -5.14 13.24 6.56
N ARG A 29 -6.00 13.24 7.59
CA ARG A 29 -6.42 12.01 8.25
C ARG A 29 -7.26 11.27 7.21
N LEU A 30 -6.77 10.12 6.74
CA LEU A 30 -7.59 9.21 5.97
C LEU A 30 -8.70 8.73 6.88
N ILE A 31 -9.91 9.16 6.59
CA ILE A 31 -11.12 8.61 7.21
C ILE A 31 -11.53 7.47 6.29
N ILE A 32 -11.37 6.25 6.79
CA ILE A 32 -11.91 5.06 6.14
C ILE A 32 -13.25 4.84 6.78
N ASP A 33 -14.31 5.05 6.01
CA ASP A 33 -15.68 4.78 6.44
C ASP A 33 -15.96 3.30 6.18
N CYS A 34 -15.60 2.45 7.15
CA CYS A 34 -15.88 1.03 7.12
C CYS A 34 -16.80 0.69 8.29
N ASP A 35 -17.90 -0.01 8.01
CA ASP A 35 -18.75 -0.58 9.06
C ASP A 35 -17.92 -1.59 9.88
N GLU A 36 -17.98 -1.51 11.21
CA GLU A 36 -17.30 -2.42 12.13
C GLU A 36 -17.63 -3.89 11.83
N ASN A 37 -18.83 -4.19 11.33
CA ASN A 37 -19.26 -5.54 10.98
C ASN A 37 -18.64 -6.07 9.67
N ASN A 38 -18.05 -5.19 8.86
CA ASN A 38 -17.40 -5.51 7.58
C ASN A 38 -15.90 -5.22 7.61
N TYR A 39 -15.31 -5.20 8.80
CA TYR A 39 -13.91 -4.83 8.99
C TYR A 39 -13.11 -5.94 9.66
N LEU A 40 -12.06 -6.41 8.99
CA LEU A 40 -11.02 -7.23 9.59
C LEU A 40 -9.82 -6.36 9.94
N LYS A 41 -9.48 -6.32 11.22
CA LYS A 41 -8.18 -5.80 11.66
C LYS A 41 -7.11 -6.89 11.54
N SER A 42 -5.99 -6.57 10.91
CA SER A 42 -4.81 -7.42 10.91
C SER A 42 -4.35 -7.68 12.34
N PRO A 43 -3.98 -8.93 12.68
CA PRO A 43 -3.47 -9.26 14.01
C PRO A 43 -2.05 -8.74 14.25
N ASN A 44 -1.35 -8.34 13.18
CA ASN A 44 0.06 -7.97 13.19
C ASN A 44 0.27 -6.54 12.69
N GLU A 45 1.34 -5.90 13.15
CA GLU A 45 1.74 -4.55 12.79
C GLU A 45 3.22 -4.51 12.34
N ASN A 46 3.54 -3.65 11.37
CA ASN A 46 4.92 -3.40 10.96
C ASN A 46 5.54 -2.26 11.79
N HIS A 47 6.19 -2.64 12.89
CA HIS A 47 6.93 -1.72 13.76
C HIS A 47 8.30 -1.31 13.22
N GLN A 48 8.77 -1.93 12.14
CA GLN A 48 10.06 -1.59 11.52
C GLN A 48 9.96 -0.32 10.66
N SER A 49 8.74 0.11 10.33
CA SER A 49 8.52 1.33 9.56
C SER A 49 8.57 2.59 10.42
N ASN A 50 9.15 3.67 9.88
CA ASN A 50 9.06 5.02 10.45
C ASN A 50 7.76 5.73 10.07
N PHE A 51 6.86 5.08 9.32
CA PHE A 51 5.58 5.66 8.98
C PHE A 51 4.67 5.71 10.20
N LYS A 52 3.74 6.67 10.17
CA LYS A 52 2.70 6.81 11.19
C LYS A 52 1.81 5.56 11.24
N ASN A 53 1.43 5.04 10.08
CA ASN A 53 0.60 3.85 9.98
C ASN A 53 1.48 2.60 10.09
N LYS A 54 1.10 1.69 10.98
CA LYS A 54 1.78 0.40 11.17
C LYS A 54 1.10 -0.75 10.44
N GLN A 55 -0.06 -0.48 9.85
CA GLN A 55 -0.85 -1.41 9.03
C GLN A 55 -1.21 -0.72 7.71
N ARG A 56 -1.52 -1.53 6.70
CA ARG A 56 -2.12 -1.07 5.45
C ARG A 56 -3.62 -1.26 5.53
N GLU A 57 -4.35 -0.59 4.66
CA GLU A 57 -5.80 -0.74 4.58
C GLU A 57 -6.17 -1.18 3.17
N ILE A 58 -6.91 -2.27 3.07
CA ILE A 58 -7.51 -2.76 1.84
C ILE A 58 -8.99 -2.42 1.91
N ILE A 59 -9.50 -1.78 0.87
CA ILE A 59 -10.94 -1.61 0.65
C ILE A 59 -11.29 -2.51 -0.52
N THR A 60 -12.31 -3.35 -0.37
CA THR A 60 -12.61 -4.37 -1.38
C THR A 60 -14.11 -4.55 -1.60
N THR A 61 -14.46 -4.89 -2.84
CA THR A 61 -15.80 -5.31 -3.25
C THR A 61 -16.15 -6.72 -2.76
N PHE A 62 -15.15 -7.53 -2.42
CA PHE A 62 -15.38 -8.88 -1.92
C PHE A 62 -15.94 -8.86 -0.49
N SER A 63 -16.82 -9.81 -0.22
CA SER A 63 -17.20 -10.18 1.14
C SER A 63 -16.06 -10.91 1.84
N GLU A 64 -16.12 -10.97 3.16
CA GLU A 64 -15.17 -11.74 3.96
C GLU A 64 -15.14 -13.21 3.54
N LYS A 65 -16.32 -13.80 3.30
CA LYS A 65 -16.48 -15.20 2.90
C LYS A 65 -15.86 -15.50 1.53
N GLU A 66 -15.95 -14.56 0.59
CA GLU A 66 -15.29 -14.71 -0.72
C GLU A 66 -13.77 -14.70 -0.60
N LEU A 67 -13.20 -14.02 0.41
CA LEU A 67 -11.77 -14.02 0.69
C LEU A 67 -11.32 -15.16 1.61
N ASP A 68 -12.24 -16.01 2.09
CA ASP A 68 -11.91 -17.24 2.82
C ASP A 68 -11.46 -18.39 1.90
N ILE A 69 -11.56 -18.23 0.58
CA ILE A 69 -11.03 -19.21 -0.38
C ILE A 69 -9.51 -19.33 -0.26
N LEU A 70 -9.00 -20.53 -0.52
CA LEU A 70 -7.56 -20.78 -0.59
C LEU A 70 -6.92 -19.97 -1.71
N PHE A 71 -5.77 -19.38 -1.40
CA PHE A 71 -4.99 -18.64 -2.37
C PHE A 71 -4.12 -19.60 -3.18
N GLU A 72 -4.33 -19.67 -4.49
CA GLU A 72 -3.64 -20.59 -5.41
C GLU A 72 -3.51 -22.01 -4.82
N ASP A 73 -2.34 -22.62 -4.91
CA ASP A 73 -2.04 -23.95 -4.33
C ASP A 73 -1.60 -23.86 -2.86
N THR A 74 -1.82 -22.73 -2.19
CA THR A 74 -1.51 -22.56 -0.78
C THR A 74 -2.62 -23.14 0.10
N ASN A 75 -2.26 -23.63 1.29
CA ASN A 75 -3.23 -24.02 2.32
C ASN A 75 -3.73 -22.84 3.16
N LEU A 76 -3.61 -21.61 2.66
CA LEU A 76 -3.96 -20.38 3.37
C LEU A 76 -5.01 -19.60 2.58
N SER A 77 -5.95 -18.98 3.28
CA SER A 77 -6.95 -18.15 2.61
C SER A 77 -6.37 -16.82 2.12
N CYS A 78 -6.99 -16.26 1.08
CA CYS A 78 -6.67 -14.92 0.58
C CYS A 78 -6.65 -13.88 1.71
N LYS A 79 -7.70 -13.87 2.53
CA LYS A 79 -7.84 -13.02 3.72
C LYS A 79 -6.66 -13.17 4.67
N TYR A 80 -6.32 -14.42 5.02
CA TYR A 80 -5.23 -14.72 5.96
C TYR A 80 -3.89 -14.25 5.43
N ILE A 81 -3.59 -14.44 4.15
CA ILE A 81 -2.33 -13.99 3.56
C ILE A 81 -2.19 -12.47 3.68
N LEU A 82 -3.23 -11.74 3.28
CA LEU A 82 -3.24 -10.27 3.30
C LEU A 82 -3.12 -9.72 4.72
N SER A 83 -3.87 -10.26 5.69
CA SER A 83 -3.81 -9.79 7.07
C SER A 83 -2.53 -10.20 7.78
N ASN A 84 -2.08 -11.44 7.66
CA ASN A 84 -1.02 -11.97 8.52
C ASN A 84 0.38 -11.73 7.99
N PHE A 85 0.57 -11.81 6.66
CA PHE A 85 1.89 -11.65 6.05
C PHE A 85 2.14 -10.22 5.53
N PHE A 86 1.09 -9.54 5.09
CA PHE A 86 1.18 -8.19 4.51
C PHE A 86 0.56 -7.11 5.39
N PHE A 87 0.16 -7.46 6.61
CA PHE A 87 -0.28 -6.52 7.66
C PHE A 87 -1.39 -5.58 7.20
N CYS A 88 -2.33 -6.12 6.42
CA CYS A 88 -3.46 -5.38 5.88
C CYS A 88 -4.68 -5.56 6.76
N ASN A 89 -5.22 -4.45 7.23
CA ASN A 89 -6.61 -4.39 7.61
C ASN A 89 -7.48 -4.43 6.34
N ILE A 90 -8.69 -4.98 6.42
CA ILE A 90 -9.55 -5.21 5.25
C ILE A 90 -10.96 -4.72 5.55
N CYS A 91 -11.43 -3.81 4.72
CA CYS A 91 -12.80 -3.35 4.67
C CYS A 91 -13.55 -4.05 3.51
N PHE A 92 -14.50 -4.92 3.85
CA PHE A 92 -15.26 -5.75 2.92
C PHE A 92 -16.52 -5.06 2.41
N ASN A 93 -17.13 -5.62 1.37
CA ASN A 93 -18.45 -5.22 0.85
C ASN A 93 -18.55 -3.76 0.40
N ASN A 94 -17.50 -3.22 -0.23
CA ASN A 94 -17.46 -1.85 -0.77
C ASN A 94 -17.78 -1.79 -2.27
N ASP A 95 -17.95 -0.60 -2.82
CA ASP A 95 -18.22 -0.40 -4.25
C ASP A 95 -16.95 -0.42 -5.14
N TYR A 96 -15.78 -0.37 -4.51
CA TYR A 96 -14.49 -0.24 -5.17
C TYR A 96 -13.36 -0.98 -4.45
N ASN A 97 -12.26 -1.16 -5.16
CA ASN A 97 -11.07 -1.83 -4.68
C ASN A 97 -9.92 -0.81 -4.56
N SER A 98 -9.26 -0.75 -3.40
CA SER A 98 -8.06 0.07 -3.24
C SER A 98 -7.14 -0.45 -2.14
N LEU A 99 -5.86 -0.08 -2.25
CA LEU A 99 -4.84 -0.29 -1.23
C LEU A 99 -4.36 1.06 -0.71
N ILE A 100 -4.36 1.23 0.61
CA ILE A 100 -3.72 2.36 1.29
C ILE A 100 -2.43 1.83 1.93
N SER A 101 -1.30 2.35 1.47
CA SER A 101 0.03 1.94 1.96
C SER A 101 0.34 2.51 3.34
N TYR A 102 1.47 2.10 3.93
CA TYR A 102 1.98 2.69 5.18
C TYR A 102 2.18 4.21 5.14
N SER A 103 2.50 4.75 3.96
CA SER A 103 2.64 6.20 3.79
C SER A 103 1.29 6.92 3.73
N GLY A 104 0.18 6.20 3.76
CA GLY A 104 -1.16 6.72 3.48
C GLY A 104 -1.45 6.93 1.99
N LYS A 105 -0.59 6.46 1.08
CA LYS A 105 -0.88 6.59 -0.34
C LYS A 105 -1.98 5.60 -0.71
N LYS A 106 -3.11 6.11 -1.20
CA LYS A 106 -4.18 5.31 -1.81
C LYS A 106 -3.81 4.96 -3.25
N ILE A 107 -4.03 3.70 -3.62
CA ILE A 107 -3.82 3.14 -4.95
C ILE A 107 -5.09 2.39 -5.31
N ASP A 108 -5.77 2.82 -6.37
CA ASP A 108 -6.95 2.11 -6.88
C ASP A 108 -6.52 0.80 -7.55
N VAL A 109 -7.34 -0.23 -7.38
CA VAL A 109 -7.07 -1.57 -7.90
C VAL A 109 -8.20 -1.97 -8.84
N ASP A 110 -7.85 -2.43 -10.04
CA ASP A 110 -8.84 -2.81 -11.04
C ASP A 110 -9.77 -3.90 -10.51
N LYS A 111 -11.07 -3.75 -10.80
CA LYS A 111 -12.09 -4.74 -10.48
C LYS A 111 -11.77 -6.11 -11.09
N THR A 112 -12.17 -7.16 -10.39
CA THR A 112 -12.06 -8.55 -10.79
C THR A 112 -13.09 -9.34 -9.99
N GLU A 113 -13.63 -10.40 -10.58
CA GLU A 113 -14.58 -11.30 -9.91
C GLU A 113 -13.87 -12.45 -9.19
N ASP A 114 -12.59 -12.66 -9.48
CA ASP A 114 -11.76 -13.69 -8.85
C ASP A 114 -10.99 -13.15 -7.63
N PRO A 115 -11.25 -13.66 -6.39
CA PRO A 115 -10.53 -13.26 -5.19
C PRO A 115 -9.05 -13.63 -5.20
N ASN A 116 -8.65 -14.69 -5.93
CA ASN A 116 -7.24 -15.04 -6.12
C ASN A 116 -6.52 -13.95 -6.92
N LYS A 117 -7.06 -13.61 -8.09
CA LYS A 117 -6.52 -12.54 -8.93
C LYS A 117 -6.48 -11.19 -8.20
N PHE A 118 -7.46 -10.89 -7.36
CA PHE A 118 -7.45 -9.70 -6.50
C PHE A 118 -6.28 -9.73 -5.50
N THR A 119 -6.17 -10.83 -4.75
CA THR A 119 -5.10 -11.02 -3.76
C THR A 119 -3.71 -10.91 -4.40
N LEU A 120 -3.53 -11.54 -5.56
CA LEU A 120 -2.29 -11.46 -6.34
C LEU A 120 -1.95 -10.01 -6.75
N LYS A 121 -2.95 -9.24 -7.23
CA LYS A 121 -2.75 -7.82 -7.55
C LYS A 121 -2.30 -7.01 -6.34
N ILE A 122 -2.90 -7.24 -5.17
CA ILE A 122 -2.51 -6.56 -3.93
C ILE A 122 -1.08 -6.93 -3.53
N ILE A 123 -0.73 -8.22 -3.53
CA ILE A 123 0.63 -8.69 -3.21
C ILE A 123 1.65 -8.10 -4.18
N ASN A 124 1.33 -8.00 -5.46
CA ASN A 124 2.17 -7.35 -6.47
C ASN A 124 2.40 -5.87 -6.17
N LEU A 125 1.34 -5.13 -5.86
CA LEU A 125 1.46 -3.73 -5.47
C LEU A 125 2.33 -3.57 -4.23
N ILE A 126 2.10 -4.37 -3.19
CA ILE A 126 2.85 -4.32 -1.94
C ILE A 126 4.33 -4.68 -2.16
N SER A 127 4.61 -5.78 -2.86
CA SER A 127 5.99 -6.26 -3.11
C SER A 127 6.82 -5.35 -4.03
N SER A 128 6.17 -4.44 -4.77
CA SER A 128 6.83 -3.35 -5.49
C SER A 128 7.35 -2.25 -4.57
N MET A 129 6.83 -2.15 -3.34
CA MET A 129 7.26 -1.20 -2.32
C MET A 129 8.43 -1.77 -1.51
N GLN A 130 9.27 -0.89 -0.96
CA GLN A 130 10.48 -1.32 -0.25
C GLN A 130 10.20 -2.30 0.90
N MET A 131 9.35 -1.95 1.86
CA MET A 131 9.02 -2.86 2.98
C MET A 131 8.16 -4.04 2.55
N GLY A 132 7.27 -3.85 1.57
CA GLY A 132 6.45 -4.94 1.08
C GLY A 132 7.24 -6.03 0.37
N LYS A 133 8.42 -5.70 -0.18
CA LYS A 133 9.36 -6.69 -0.71
C LYS A 133 9.88 -7.63 0.38
N ASP A 134 10.19 -7.12 1.56
CA ASP A 134 10.71 -7.92 2.67
C ASP A 134 9.62 -8.81 3.27
N GLU A 135 8.41 -8.27 3.42
CA GLU A 135 7.19 -9.01 3.80
C GLU A 135 6.88 -10.14 2.80
N TYR A 136 7.00 -9.85 1.50
CA TYR A 136 6.82 -10.86 0.46
C TYR A 136 7.87 -11.97 0.53
N LEU A 137 9.16 -11.63 0.76
CA LEU A 137 10.20 -12.63 0.95
C LEU A 137 9.95 -13.50 2.18
N HIS A 138 9.45 -12.90 3.26
CA HIS A 138 9.04 -13.64 4.46
C HIS A 138 7.88 -14.60 4.16
N PHE A 139 6.85 -14.14 3.43
CA PHE A 139 5.76 -14.98 2.96
C PHE A 139 6.28 -16.19 2.17
N LEU A 140 7.11 -15.95 1.15
CA LEU A 140 7.72 -17.03 0.36
C LEU A 140 8.52 -18.01 1.22
N ASN A 141 9.30 -17.52 2.19
CA ASN A 141 10.09 -18.38 3.06
C ASN A 141 9.22 -19.22 4.01
N ALA A 142 8.14 -18.66 4.56
CA ALA A 142 7.18 -19.42 5.37
C ALA A 142 6.47 -20.49 4.54
N GLN A 143 6.26 -20.19 3.26
CA GLN A 143 5.67 -21.07 2.28
C GLN A 143 6.63 -22.15 1.76
N LYS A 144 7.96 -21.96 1.80
CA LYS A 144 8.96 -22.92 1.25
C LYS A 144 8.87 -24.36 1.79
N ASN A 145 8.25 -24.58 2.94
CA ASN A 145 8.01 -25.93 3.50
C ASN A 145 6.72 -26.59 2.98
N ASN A 146 5.88 -25.86 2.24
CA ASN A 146 4.58 -26.30 1.74
C ASN A 146 4.49 -26.34 0.20
N PHE A 147 5.48 -25.81 -0.54
CA PHE A 147 5.52 -25.87 -2.01
C PHE A 147 6.59 -26.82 -2.52
N SER A 148 6.27 -27.52 -3.61
CA SER A 148 7.24 -28.23 -4.44
C SER A 148 8.23 -27.24 -5.09
N ASP A 149 9.39 -27.74 -5.50
CA ASP A 149 10.42 -26.88 -6.11
C ASP A 149 9.96 -26.26 -7.44
N ASN A 150 9.07 -26.94 -8.17
CA ASN A 150 8.45 -26.42 -9.39
C ASN A 150 7.52 -25.23 -9.12
N GLU A 151 6.73 -25.28 -8.04
CA GLU A 151 5.85 -24.18 -7.63
C GLU A 151 6.66 -22.97 -7.13
N LYS A 152 7.78 -23.22 -6.44
CA LYS A 152 8.72 -22.16 -6.05
C LYS A 152 9.32 -21.45 -7.26
N GLU A 153 9.67 -22.20 -8.28
CA GLU A 153 10.20 -21.67 -9.55
C GLU A 153 9.12 -20.90 -10.31
N LEU A 154 7.89 -21.42 -10.38
CA LEU A 154 6.76 -20.74 -11.00
C LEU A 154 6.43 -19.40 -10.31
N LEU A 155 6.33 -19.39 -8.97
CA LEU A 155 6.13 -18.17 -8.19
C LEU A 155 7.29 -17.19 -8.43
N TYR A 156 8.54 -17.64 -8.35
CA TYR A 156 9.69 -16.78 -8.63
C TYR A 156 9.60 -16.13 -10.03
N HIS A 157 9.18 -16.87 -11.05
CA HIS A 157 9.04 -16.37 -12.42
C HIS A 157 7.85 -15.43 -12.62
N ILE A 158 6.67 -15.74 -12.06
CA ILE A 158 5.47 -14.88 -12.10
C ILE A 158 5.81 -13.49 -11.55
N PHE A 159 6.43 -13.44 -10.38
CA PHE A 159 6.70 -12.18 -9.68
C PHE A 159 7.94 -11.43 -10.22
N LYS A 160 8.92 -12.11 -10.81
CA LYS A 160 10.08 -11.48 -11.46
C LYS A 160 9.74 -10.85 -12.81
N ASN A 161 8.92 -11.52 -13.61
CA ASN A 161 8.56 -11.05 -14.95
C ASN A 161 7.55 -9.89 -14.92
N GLN A 162 6.64 -9.87 -13.94
CA GLN A 162 5.69 -8.75 -13.77
C GLN A 162 6.35 -7.43 -13.33
N LYS A 163 7.55 -7.48 -12.72
CA LYS A 163 8.36 -6.30 -12.41
C LYS A 163 8.89 -5.56 -13.65
N LYS A 164 8.91 -6.21 -14.82
CA LYS A 164 9.47 -5.65 -16.05
C LYS A 164 8.44 -4.82 -16.85
N ASP A 165 7.15 -5.10 -16.69
CA ASP A 165 6.08 -4.44 -17.47
C ASP A 165 5.47 -3.20 -16.80
N SER A 166 5.75 -2.96 -15.51
CA SER A 166 5.31 -1.74 -14.83
C SER A 166 6.28 -0.58 -15.06
N SER A 167 6.53 -0.21 -16.33
CA SER A 167 7.02 1.14 -16.62
C SER A 167 5.86 2.11 -16.39
N ILE A 168 5.66 2.50 -15.13
CA ILE A 168 4.81 3.65 -14.81
C ILE A 168 5.47 4.84 -15.51
N LYS A 169 4.93 5.26 -16.66
CA LYS A 169 5.26 6.54 -17.27
C LYS A 169 4.93 7.59 -16.23
N THR A 170 5.95 8.11 -15.57
CA THR A 170 5.80 9.28 -14.70
C THR A 170 5.39 10.42 -15.61
N ILE A 171 4.09 10.73 -15.65
CA ILE A 171 3.63 11.97 -16.24
C ILE A 171 4.16 13.06 -15.31
N LYS A 172 5.29 13.66 -15.68
CA LYS A 172 5.72 14.93 -15.09
C LYS A 172 4.64 15.94 -15.48
N ILE A 173 3.87 16.37 -14.50
CA ILE A 173 3.01 17.54 -14.65
C ILE A 173 3.95 18.72 -14.42
N ASP A 174 4.34 19.38 -15.51
CA ASP A 174 5.02 20.66 -15.44
C ASP A 174 3.98 21.71 -15.00
N THR A 175 4.15 22.26 -13.81
CA THR A 175 3.37 23.41 -13.35
C THR A 175 4.08 24.69 -13.79
N HIS A 176 3.38 25.50 -14.60
CA HIS A 176 3.75 26.87 -14.95
C HIS A 176 3.62 27.84 -13.78
#